data_AF-A0A4Q3YFU2-F1
#
_entry.id   AF-A0A4Q3YFU2-F1
#
_cell.length_a   1.000
_cell.length_b   1.000
_cell.length_c   1.000
_cell.angle_alpha   90.00
_cell.angle_beta   90.00
_cell.angle_gamma   90.00
#
_symmetry.space_group_name_H-M   'P 1'
#
loop_
_entity.id
_entity.type
_entity.pdbx_description
1 polymer ?
#
loop_
_entity_poly.entity_id
_entity_poly.type
_entity_poly.pdbx_seq_one_letter_code
_entity_poly.pdbx_strand_id
1 'polypeptide(L)'
;MSIPSVAELVLAFDLKRQNDIALSENRIYGQNSIETLLPRLILAFPQIKSWQGRNAILFEMTRYARTHHDVVGLALSAAHDSAYMVRMQACGIMAYSLDKAAIPTLQELLQHRDAKTREDAAAAIDAIEHNNHHYWIDRDHSGGYWIVNPSDQPAV
;
A
#
# COMPACT_ATOMS: atom_id res chain seq x y z
N MET A 1 20.33 -18.11 2.23
CA MET A 1 20.19 -17.23 1.05
C MET A 1 20.47 -15.80 1.47
N SER A 2 21.00 -14.97 0.58
CA SER A 2 21.32 -13.56 0.90
C SER A 2 20.08 -12.69 0.69
N ILE A 3 19.87 -11.74 1.60
CA ILE A 3 18.86 -10.69 1.42
C ILE A 3 19.25 -9.84 0.21
N PRO A 4 18.36 -9.59 -0.77
CA PRO A 4 18.66 -8.77 -1.93
C PRO A 4 19.02 -7.33 -1.54
N SER A 5 19.96 -6.73 -2.25
CA SER A 5 20.33 -5.32 -2.13
C SER A 5 19.22 -4.41 -2.68
N VAL A 6 19.28 -3.11 -2.31
CA VAL A 6 18.36 -2.10 -2.84
C VAL A 6 18.43 -2.04 -4.37
N ALA A 7 19.63 -2.11 -4.95
CA ALA A 7 19.81 -2.10 -6.41
C ALA A 7 19.15 -3.32 -7.10
N GLU A 8 19.26 -4.51 -6.51
CA GLU A 8 18.60 -5.70 -7.02
C GLU A 8 17.08 -5.60 -6.94
N LEU A 9 16.54 -5.01 -5.87
CA LEU A 9 15.10 -4.73 -5.76
C LEU A 9 14.65 -3.71 -6.81
N VAL A 10 15.38 -2.61 -7.01
CA VAL A 10 15.06 -1.64 -8.06
C VAL A 10 15.01 -2.31 -9.43
N LEU A 11 16.02 -3.12 -9.79
CA LEU A 11 16.03 -3.85 -11.06
C LEU A 11 14.87 -4.83 -11.20
N ALA A 12 14.47 -5.48 -10.11
CA ALA A 12 13.38 -6.45 -10.09
C ALA A 12 12.00 -5.81 -10.26
N PHE A 13 11.80 -4.60 -9.74
CA PHE A 13 10.51 -3.91 -9.77
C PHE A 13 10.42 -2.83 -10.86
N ASP A 14 11.54 -2.39 -11.46
CA ASP A 14 11.56 -1.42 -12.57
C ASP A 14 11.33 -2.07 -13.96
N LEU A 15 10.72 -3.25 -13.97
CA LEU A 15 10.40 -4.00 -15.19
C LEU A 15 9.17 -3.41 -15.89
N LYS A 16 9.15 -3.51 -17.22
CA LYS A 16 8.11 -2.88 -18.06
C LYS A 16 6.80 -3.65 -18.10
N ARG A 17 6.83 -4.97 -17.88
CA ARG A 17 5.66 -5.85 -17.99
C ARG A 17 5.26 -6.34 -16.61
N GLN A 18 3.96 -6.33 -16.35
CA GLN A 18 3.40 -6.81 -15.08
C GLN A 18 3.77 -8.27 -14.80
N ASN A 19 3.79 -9.13 -15.83
CA ASN A 19 4.20 -10.54 -15.66
C ASN A 19 5.65 -10.67 -15.19
N ASP A 20 6.56 -9.80 -15.65
CA ASP A 20 7.97 -9.87 -15.26
C ASP A 20 8.15 -9.40 -13.80
N ILE A 21 7.33 -8.44 -13.35
CA ILE A 21 7.25 -8.01 -11.94
C ILE A 21 6.74 -9.17 -11.08
N ALA A 22 5.63 -9.81 -11.46
CA ALA A 22 5.06 -10.94 -10.73
C ALA A 22 6.04 -12.13 -10.62
N LEU A 23 6.81 -12.41 -11.67
CA LEU A 23 7.89 -13.41 -11.61
C LEU A 23 9.00 -13.00 -10.63
N SER A 24 9.33 -11.71 -10.57
CA SER A 24 10.31 -11.18 -9.63
C SER A 24 9.81 -11.25 -8.18
N GLU A 25 8.55 -10.91 -7.92
CA GLU A 25 7.89 -11.05 -6.62
C GLU A 25 7.94 -12.50 -6.14
N ASN A 26 7.48 -13.44 -6.97
CA ASN A 26 7.51 -14.87 -6.63
C ASN A 26 8.91 -15.35 -6.27
N ARG A 27 9.93 -14.91 -7.02
CA ARG A 27 11.33 -15.25 -6.74
C ARG A 27 11.82 -14.63 -5.42
N ILE A 28 11.56 -13.35 -5.20
CA ILE A 28 12.07 -12.60 -4.04
C ILE A 28 11.37 -13.04 -2.75
N TYR A 29 10.04 -13.09 -2.77
CA TYR A 29 9.20 -13.42 -1.62
C TYR A 29 9.13 -14.93 -1.34
N GLY A 30 9.37 -15.77 -2.35
CA GLY A 30 9.57 -17.21 -2.14
C GLY A 30 10.85 -17.55 -1.37
N GLN A 31 11.79 -16.60 -1.27
CA GLN A 31 13.11 -16.79 -0.64
C GLN A 31 13.29 -15.97 0.64
N ASN A 32 12.43 -14.97 0.88
CA ASN A 32 12.55 -14.01 1.97
C ASN A 32 11.14 -13.62 2.45
N SER A 33 10.93 -13.46 3.75
CA SER A 33 9.70 -12.83 4.22
C SER A 33 9.67 -11.36 3.79
N ILE A 34 8.51 -10.86 3.36
CA ILE A 34 8.34 -9.45 2.97
C ILE A 34 8.72 -8.53 4.14
N GLU A 35 8.35 -8.91 5.36
CA GLU A 35 8.69 -8.18 6.59
C GLU A 35 10.19 -7.89 6.71
N THR A 36 11.05 -8.88 6.45
CA THR A 36 12.52 -8.72 6.48
C THR A 36 13.02 -7.77 5.38
N LEU A 37 12.27 -7.65 4.29
CA LEU A 37 12.60 -6.80 3.15
C LEU A 37 12.11 -5.36 3.30
N LEU A 38 11.21 -5.06 4.25
CA LEU A 38 10.56 -3.75 4.38
C LEU A 38 11.56 -2.58 4.32
N PRO A 39 12.66 -2.54 5.10
CA PRO A 39 13.58 -1.41 5.06
C PRO A 39 14.19 -1.19 3.66
N ARG A 40 14.47 -2.26 2.93
CA ARG A 40 15.09 -2.18 1.60
C ARG A 40 14.08 -1.86 0.51
N LEU A 41 12.87 -2.38 0.61
CA LEU A 41 11.78 -2.04 -0.30
C LEU A 41 11.38 -0.56 -0.16
N ILE A 42 11.34 -0.02 1.07
CA ILE A 42 11.13 1.41 1.33
C ILE A 42 12.22 2.25 0.66
N LEU A 43 13.50 1.86 0.80
CA LEU A 43 14.62 2.56 0.15
C LEU A 43 14.62 2.42 -1.38
N ALA A 44 14.14 1.29 -1.90
CA ALA A 44 14.06 1.03 -3.35
C ALA A 44 12.89 1.78 -4.00
N PHE A 45 11.77 1.93 -3.29
CA PHE A 45 10.52 2.52 -3.80
C PHE A 45 10.71 3.82 -4.61
N PRO A 46 11.38 4.88 -4.09
CA PRO A 46 11.52 6.13 -4.83
C PRO A 46 12.44 6.03 -6.06
N GLN A 47 13.22 4.95 -6.18
CA GLN A 47 14.15 4.72 -7.28
C GLN A 47 13.51 3.93 -8.44
N ILE A 48 12.37 3.28 -8.20
CA ILE A 48 11.64 2.51 -9.22
C ILE A 48 10.82 3.46 -10.08
N LYS A 49 11.03 3.44 -11.39
CA LYS A 49 10.31 4.30 -12.35
C LYS A 49 8.97 3.69 -12.76
N SER A 50 8.91 2.37 -12.85
CA SER A 50 7.70 1.60 -13.13
C SER A 50 6.65 1.82 -12.05
N TRP A 51 5.50 2.41 -12.42
CA TRP A 51 4.38 2.57 -11.49
C TRP A 51 3.82 1.21 -11.07
N GLN A 52 3.90 0.21 -11.95
CA GLN A 52 3.48 -1.16 -11.66
C GLN A 52 4.35 -1.75 -10.55
N GLY A 53 5.66 -1.53 -10.60
CA GLY A 53 6.58 -1.98 -9.56
C GLY A 53 6.32 -1.32 -8.21
N ARG A 54 6.14 0.00 -8.22
CA ARG A 54 5.75 0.75 -7.00
C ARG A 54 4.42 0.27 -6.43
N ASN A 55 3.41 0.09 -7.27
CA ASN A 55 2.10 -0.44 -6.87
C ASN A 55 2.21 -1.85 -6.27
N ALA A 56 3.01 -2.73 -6.88
CA ALA A 56 3.24 -4.10 -6.40
C ALA A 56 3.85 -4.11 -4.99
N ILE A 57 4.87 -3.27 -4.75
CA ILE A 57 5.46 -3.11 -3.42
C ILE A 57 4.42 -2.67 -2.38
N LEU A 58 3.60 -1.65 -2.67
CA LEU A 58 2.59 -1.17 -1.72
C LEU A 58 1.50 -2.21 -1.43
N PHE A 59 1.07 -2.93 -2.46
CA PHE A 59 0.08 -3.99 -2.30
C PHE A 59 0.54 -5.02 -1.26
N GLU A 60 1.76 -5.52 -1.39
CA GLU A 60 2.35 -6.50 -0.47
C GLU A 60 2.62 -5.91 0.93
N MET A 61 2.91 -4.61 1.01
CA MET A 61 3.17 -3.93 2.28
C MET A 61 1.92 -3.67 3.11
N THR A 62 0.72 -3.69 2.51
CA THR A 62 -0.53 -3.30 3.19
C THR A 62 -0.75 -4.05 4.50
N ARG A 63 -0.45 -5.35 4.54
CA ARG A 63 -0.60 -6.18 5.75
C ARG A 63 0.28 -5.78 6.94
N TYR A 64 1.29 -4.97 6.74
CA TYR A 64 2.21 -4.51 7.78
C TYR A 64 1.86 -3.12 8.33
N ALA A 65 0.85 -2.44 7.77
CA ALA A 65 0.54 -1.05 8.11
C ALA A 65 0.13 -0.85 9.59
N ARG A 66 -0.35 -1.89 10.26
CA ARG A 66 -0.72 -1.84 11.70
C ARG A 66 0.45 -2.03 12.65
N THR A 67 1.56 -2.62 12.18
CA THR A 67 2.69 -3.01 13.04
C THR A 67 3.97 -2.25 12.69
N HIS A 68 4.05 -1.64 11.51
CA HIS A 68 5.25 -0.99 11.00
C HIS A 68 4.95 0.45 10.55
N HIS A 69 5.24 1.42 11.40
CA HIS A 69 5.01 2.84 11.11
C HIS A 69 5.74 3.33 9.85
N ASP A 70 6.89 2.75 9.50
CA ASP A 70 7.62 3.11 8.28
C ASP A 70 6.83 2.78 7.00
N VAL A 71 5.94 1.78 7.03
CA VAL A 71 5.03 1.46 5.92
C VAL A 71 3.97 2.55 5.76
N VAL A 72 3.45 3.09 6.86
CA VAL A 72 2.56 4.26 6.84
C VAL A 72 3.32 5.48 6.32
N GLY A 73 4.55 5.71 6.78
CA GLY A 73 5.42 6.79 6.28
C GLY A 73 5.67 6.72 4.77
N LEU A 74 5.88 5.51 4.24
CA LEU A 74 5.97 5.29 2.79
C LEU A 74 4.65 5.62 2.09
N ALA A 75 3.51 5.18 2.62
CA ALA A 75 2.20 5.47 2.05
C ALA A 75 1.89 6.97 2.01
N LEU A 76 2.24 7.73 3.07
CA LEU A 76 2.11 9.19 3.08
C LEU A 76 2.89 9.83 1.93
N SER A 77 4.10 9.34 1.65
CA SER A 77 4.89 9.82 0.51
C SER A 77 4.28 9.40 -0.84
N ALA A 78 3.81 8.15 -0.94
CA ALA A 78 3.21 7.58 -2.15
C ALA A 78 1.83 8.15 -2.49
N ALA A 79 1.15 8.80 -1.54
CA ALA A 79 -0.09 9.54 -1.76
C ALA A 79 0.05 10.63 -2.84
N HIS A 80 1.26 11.14 -3.06
CA HIS A 80 1.57 12.16 -4.05
C HIS A 80 2.16 11.58 -5.36
N ASP A 81 2.12 10.26 -5.55
CA ASP A 81 2.63 9.64 -6.77
C ASP A 81 1.86 10.11 -8.01
N SER A 82 2.59 10.28 -9.12
CA SER A 82 2.03 10.58 -10.43
C SER A 82 0.96 9.58 -10.91
N ALA A 83 1.12 8.30 -10.57
CA ALA A 83 0.26 7.21 -11.01
C ALA A 83 -0.91 7.00 -10.05
N TYR A 84 -2.13 6.99 -10.59
CA TYR A 84 -3.35 6.78 -9.82
C TYR A 84 -3.31 5.49 -8.99
N MET A 85 -2.89 4.37 -9.59
CA MET A 85 -2.85 3.07 -8.90
C MET A 85 -1.97 3.09 -7.65
N VAL A 86 -0.84 3.82 -7.69
CA VAL A 86 0.05 3.98 -6.54
C VAL A 86 -0.61 4.80 -5.43
N ARG A 87 -1.30 5.89 -5.79
CA ARG A 87 -2.08 6.69 -4.82
C ARG A 87 -3.22 5.90 -4.19
N MET A 88 -3.93 5.10 -4.98
CA MET A 88 -5.00 4.22 -4.49
C MET A 88 -4.46 3.21 -3.46
N GLN A 89 -3.32 2.57 -3.73
CA GLN A 89 -2.69 1.66 -2.76
C GLN A 89 -2.23 2.39 -1.50
N ALA A 90 -1.67 3.60 -1.64
CA ALA A 90 -1.30 4.43 -0.50
C ALA A 90 -2.51 4.74 0.41
N CYS A 91 -3.66 5.09 -0.18
CA CYS A 91 -4.90 5.28 0.56
C CYS A 91 -5.35 3.99 1.27
N GLY A 92 -5.24 2.85 0.60
CA GLY A 92 -5.52 1.53 1.21
C GLY A 92 -4.63 1.24 2.42
N ILE A 93 -3.32 1.49 2.33
CA ILE A 93 -2.38 1.32 3.47
C ILE A 93 -2.79 2.22 4.64
N MET A 94 -3.08 3.50 4.37
CA MET A 94 -3.51 4.45 5.41
C MET A 94 -4.84 3.99 6.05
N ALA A 95 -5.82 3.56 5.25
CA ALA A 95 -7.08 3.02 5.74
C ALA A 95 -6.87 1.76 6.61
N TYR A 96 -5.99 0.85 6.19
CA TYR A 96 -5.70 -0.37 6.94
C TYR A 96 -4.99 -0.11 8.28
N SER A 97 -4.10 0.88 8.29
CA SER A 97 -3.34 1.27 9.48
C SER A 97 -4.24 1.78 10.60
N LEU A 98 -5.39 2.38 10.25
CA LEU A 98 -6.27 3.10 11.19
C LEU A 98 -5.56 4.23 11.96
N ASP A 99 -4.40 4.69 11.46
CA ASP A 99 -3.61 5.74 12.08
C ASP A 99 -4.19 7.12 11.74
N LYS A 100 -4.70 7.82 12.76
CA LYS A 100 -5.24 9.18 12.63
C LYS A 100 -4.21 10.20 12.15
N ALA A 101 -2.91 9.92 12.29
CA ALA A 101 -1.85 10.77 11.76
C ALA A 101 -1.88 10.86 10.22
N ALA A 102 -2.56 9.93 9.53
CA ALA A 102 -2.71 9.95 8.08
C ALA A 102 -3.83 10.90 7.57
N ILE A 103 -4.75 11.31 8.45
CA ILE A 103 -5.91 12.13 8.07
C ILE A 103 -5.52 13.44 7.35
N PRO A 104 -4.52 14.22 7.79
CA PRO A 104 -4.14 15.45 7.10
C PRO A 104 -3.77 15.23 5.62
N THR A 105 -2.95 14.21 5.32
CA THR A 105 -2.58 13.86 3.94
C THR A 105 -3.80 13.42 3.12
N LEU A 106 -4.72 12.65 3.72
CA LEU A 106 -5.96 12.26 3.06
C LEU A 106 -6.89 13.46 2.78
N GLN A 107 -6.97 14.41 3.70
CA GLN A 107 -7.73 15.65 3.53
C GLN A 107 -7.20 16.50 2.37
N GLU A 108 -5.88 16.55 2.18
CA GLU A 108 -5.28 17.18 1.00
C GLU A 108 -5.72 16.48 -0.30
N LEU A 109 -5.75 15.14 -0.30
CA LEU A 109 -6.18 14.37 -1.46
C LEU A 109 -7.66 14.56 -1.82
N LEU A 110 -8.52 14.99 -0.89
CA LEU A 110 -9.90 15.38 -1.21
C LEU A 110 -9.98 16.57 -2.17
N GLN A 111 -8.89 17.33 -2.36
CA GLN A 111 -8.81 18.42 -3.34
C GLN A 111 -8.09 18.01 -4.63
N HIS A 112 -7.70 16.74 -4.78
CA HIS A 112 -6.97 16.27 -5.95
C HIS A 112 -7.83 16.33 -7.21
N ARG A 113 -7.20 16.65 -8.36
CA ARG A 113 -7.90 16.80 -9.66
C ARG A 113 -8.63 15.54 -10.13
N ASP A 114 -8.05 14.38 -9.85
CA ASP A 114 -8.60 13.08 -10.22
C ASP A 114 -9.68 12.64 -9.23
N ALA A 115 -10.89 12.39 -9.74
CA ALA A 115 -12.06 12.05 -8.93
C ALA A 115 -11.88 10.77 -8.12
N LYS A 116 -11.28 9.75 -8.73
CA LYS A 116 -11.03 8.48 -8.05
C LYS A 116 -10.12 8.64 -6.85
N THR A 117 -9.05 9.44 -6.99
CA THR A 117 -8.17 9.78 -5.86
C THR A 117 -8.94 10.44 -4.70
N ARG A 118 -9.91 11.32 -4.99
CA ARG A 118 -10.73 11.96 -3.95
C ARG A 118 -11.65 10.95 -3.26
N GLU A 119 -12.29 10.08 -4.05
CA GLU A 119 -13.18 9.02 -3.53
C GLU A 119 -12.41 8.02 -2.65
N ASP A 120 -11.22 7.63 -3.10
CA ASP A 120 -10.28 6.81 -2.33
C ASP A 120 -9.93 7.52 -1.01
N ALA A 121 -9.49 8.77 -1.05
CA ALA A 121 -9.15 9.51 0.17
C ALA A 121 -10.33 9.61 1.16
N ALA A 122 -11.55 9.85 0.66
CA ALA A 122 -12.76 9.88 1.50
C ALA A 122 -13.03 8.53 2.17
N ALA A 123 -12.93 7.41 1.43
CA ALA A 123 -13.11 6.08 1.99
C ALA A 123 -12.04 5.71 3.04
N ALA A 124 -10.79 6.15 2.82
CA ALA A 124 -9.73 5.95 3.81
C ALA A 124 -9.95 6.76 5.09
N ILE A 125 -10.41 8.01 4.98
CA ILE A 125 -10.79 8.82 6.14
C ILE A 125 -11.92 8.14 6.91
N ASP A 126 -12.97 7.72 6.20
CA ASP A 126 -14.12 7.05 6.80
C ASP A 126 -13.72 5.78 7.58
N ALA A 127 -12.85 4.96 7.00
CA ALA A 127 -12.29 3.79 7.67
C ALA A 127 -11.51 4.15 8.95
N ILE A 128 -10.66 5.18 8.90
CA ILE A 128 -9.85 5.63 10.06
C ILE A 128 -10.74 6.22 11.15
N GLU A 129 -11.71 7.07 10.80
CA GLU A 129 -12.60 7.74 11.75
C GLU A 129 -13.49 6.75 12.51
N HIS A 130 -13.95 5.71 11.82
CA HIS A 130 -14.75 4.63 12.41
C HIS A 130 -13.91 3.52 13.04
N ASN A 131 -12.58 3.62 12.99
CA ASN A 131 -11.66 2.56 13.41
C ASN A 131 -12.02 1.20 12.77
N ASN A 132 -12.46 1.22 11.51
CA ASN A 132 -12.95 0.07 10.77
C ASN A 132 -12.42 0.06 9.33
N HIS A 133 -11.32 -0.67 9.13
CA HIS A 133 -10.67 -0.79 7.83
C HIS A 133 -11.56 -1.38 6.72
N HIS A 134 -12.62 -2.12 7.05
CA HIS A 134 -13.49 -2.69 6.03
C HIS A 134 -14.21 -1.62 5.20
N TYR A 135 -14.48 -0.45 5.77
CA TYR A 135 -15.12 0.69 5.08
C TYR A 135 -14.28 1.25 3.93
N TRP A 136 -12.99 0.90 3.84
CA TRP A 136 -12.19 1.18 2.66
C TRP A 136 -12.81 0.61 1.37
N ILE A 137 -13.28 -0.64 1.43
CA ILE A 137 -13.97 -1.29 0.29
C ILE A 137 -15.49 -1.20 0.43
N ASP A 138 -16.00 -1.25 1.67
CA ASP A 138 -17.42 -1.23 2.01
C ASP A 138 -17.90 0.22 2.17
N ARG A 139 -17.84 0.99 1.09
CA ARG A 139 -18.06 2.44 1.11
C ARG A 139 -19.51 2.85 1.42
N ASP A 140 -20.44 1.92 1.33
CA ASP A 140 -21.87 2.12 1.65
C ASP A 140 -22.27 1.48 2.99
N HIS A 141 -21.31 0.93 3.73
CA HIS A 141 -21.50 0.26 5.02
C HIS A 141 -22.54 -0.88 4.92
N SER A 142 -22.55 -1.60 3.79
CA SER A 142 -23.47 -2.69 3.51
C SER A 142 -23.10 -4.01 4.19
N GLY A 143 -21.96 -4.05 4.89
CA GLY A 143 -21.44 -5.22 5.59
C GLY A 143 -20.38 -5.99 4.79
N GLY A 144 -19.72 -5.32 3.84
CA GLY A 144 -18.57 -5.86 3.12
C GLY A 144 -17.32 -5.99 4.00
N TYR A 145 -16.48 -6.99 3.72
CA TYR A 145 -15.26 -7.24 4.49
C TYR A 145 -14.01 -7.14 3.62
N TRP A 146 -13.09 -6.29 4.06
CA TRP A 146 -11.72 -6.30 3.54
C TRP A 146 -10.81 -7.11 4.45
N ILE A 147 -10.43 -8.31 4.02
CA ILE A 147 -9.53 -9.19 4.77
C ILE A 147 -8.12 -9.02 4.22
N VAL A 148 -7.23 -8.39 4.99
CA VAL A 148 -5.82 -8.20 4.63
C VAL A 148 -4.94 -9.22 5.35
N ASN A 149 -5.21 -9.43 6.63
CA ASN A 149 -4.64 -10.47 7.47
C ASN A 149 -5.72 -11.45 7.93
N PRO A 150 -5.37 -12.71 8.27
CA PRO A 150 -6.34 -13.69 8.76
C PRO A 150 -7.15 -13.23 9.98
N SER A 151 -6.57 -12.37 10.83
CA SER A 151 -7.23 -11.79 12.00
C SER A 151 -8.35 -10.78 11.68
N ASP A 152 -8.46 -10.34 10.42
CA ASP A 152 -9.48 -9.39 9.98
C ASP A 152 -10.80 -10.09 9.60
N GLN A 153 -10.87 -11.42 9.74
CA GLN A 153 -12.11 -12.14 9.52
C GLN A 153 -13.15 -11.78 10.60
N PRO A 154 -14.42 -11.57 10.23
CA PRO A 154 -15.49 -11.39 11.21
C PRO A 154 -15.57 -12.60 12.14
N ALA A 155 -15.88 -12.36 13.42
CA ALA A 155 -16.13 -13.44 14.37
C ALA A 155 -17.32 -14.28 13.87
N VAL A 156 -17.12 -15.61 13.85
CA VAL A 156 -18.15 -16.62 13.52
C VAL A 156 -19.14 -16.79 14.65
#